data_AF-A0A965KTQ4-F1
#
_entry.id   AF-A0A965KTQ4-F1
#
_cell.length_a   1.000
_cell.length_b   1.000
_cell.length_c   1.000
_cell.angle_alpha   90.00
_cell.angle_beta   90.00
_cell.angle_gamma   90.00
#
_symmetry.space_group_name_H-M   'P 1'
#
loop_
_entity.id
_entity.type
_entity.pdbx_description
1 polymer ?
#
loop_
_entity_poly.entity_id
_entity_poly.type
_entity_poly.pdbx_seq_one_letter_code
_entity_poly.pdbx_strand_id
1 'polypeptide(L)'
;MEQANNHRLASLTLDEKSIGRGSADQEHERTIAVYDLIENNYFALNGQDSGPYALNIALVDAKLVFEIKNVEGAAVVTHILSLTPFRRILKDYFLICENYYAAIRHATPSRIEAIDMGRRGLHNEGAQLLLERLKGKIETDQDTARRLFTLITALHWKG
;
A
#
# COMPACT_ATOMS: atom_id res chain seq x y z
N MET A 1 -20.18 -15.76 20.98
CA MET A 1 -19.96 -15.86 19.52
C MET A 1 -19.33 -14.56 19.10
N GLU A 2 -18.03 -14.58 18.83
CA GLU A 2 -17.32 -13.45 18.27
C GLU A 2 -17.92 -13.20 16.88
N GLN A 3 -18.59 -12.06 16.68
CA GLN A 3 -19.06 -11.70 15.35
C GLN A 3 -17.82 -11.62 14.46
N ALA A 4 -17.74 -12.50 13.47
CA ALA A 4 -16.68 -12.43 12.48
C ALA A 4 -16.75 -11.04 11.85
N ASN A 5 -15.70 -10.23 12.04
CA ASN A 5 -15.62 -8.91 11.43
C ASN A 5 -15.46 -9.10 9.92
N ASN A 6 -16.54 -8.88 9.17
CA ASN A 6 -16.56 -8.99 7.71
C ASN A 6 -15.86 -7.79 7.04
N HIS A 7 -15.63 -6.69 7.76
CA HIS A 7 -14.97 -5.50 7.23
C HIS A 7 -13.45 -5.58 7.36
N ARG A 8 -12.87 -6.62 6.73
CA ARG A 8 -11.41 -6.80 6.69
C ARG A 8 -10.94 -7.54 5.45
N LEU A 9 -9.64 -7.44 5.21
CA LEU A 9 -8.87 -8.32 4.34
C LEU A 9 -8.46 -9.58 5.11
N ALA A 10 -8.72 -10.74 4.53
CA ALA A 10 -8.24 -12.04 4.98
C ALA A 10 -6.98 -12.49 4.22
N SER A 11 -6.78 -12.01 2.99
CA SER A 11 -5.57 -12.26 2.22
C SER A 11 -5.24 -11.11 1.28
N LEU A 12 -3.95 -10.98 0.97
CA LEU A 12 -3.43 -9.98 0.06
C LEU A 12 -2.36 -10.63 -0.82
N THR A 13 -2.46 -10.42 -2.12
CA THR A 13 -1.43 -10.81 -3.10
C THR A 13 -1.00 -9.61 -3.94
N LEU A 14 0.25 -9.64 -4.38
CA LEU A 14 0.79 -8.69 -5.35
C LEU A 14 1.05 -9.45 -6.65
N ASP A 15 0.64 -8.89 -7.79
CA ASP A 15 0.95 -9.47 -9.09
C ASP A 15 2.45 -9.33 -9.39
N GLU A 16 3.22 -10.40 -9.25
CA GLU A 16 4.68 -10.41 -9.46
C GLU A 16 5.09 -10.03 -10.90
N LYS A 17 4.18 -10.12 -11.88
CA LYS A 17 4.47 -9.77 -13.27
C LYS A 17 4.54 -8.26 -13.47
N SER A 18 3.63 -7.52 -12.83
CA SER A 18 3.57 -6.06 -12.93
C SER A 18 4.25 -5.34 -11.77
N ILE A 19 4.47 -6.03 -10.64
CA ILE A 19 5.10 -5.50 -9.44
C ILE A 19 6.45 -6.17 -9.24
N GLY A 20 7.51 -5.47 -9.63
CA GLY A 20 8.88 -5.96 -9.49
C GLY A 20 9.30 -6.13 -8.03
N ARG A 21 10.29 -6.99 -7.80
CA ARG A 21 10.97 -7.09 -6.50
C ARG A 21 11.89 -5.89 -6.27
N GLY A 22 11.95 -5.45 -5.02
CA GLY A 22 12.81 -4.37 -4.57
C GLY A 22 14.19 -4.86 -4.11
N SER A 23 14.94 -3.99 -3.44
CA SER A 23 16.09 -4.38 -2.61
C SER A 23 15.66 -5.29 -1.45
N ALA A 24 16.63 -5.90 -0.77
CA ALA A 24 16.35 -6.73 0.42
C ALA A 24 15.58 -5.96 1.50
N ASP A 25 15.93 -4.68 1.74
CA ASP A 25 15.23 -3.84 2.71
C ASP A 25 13.79 -3.54 2.26
N GLN A 26 13.59 -3.24 0.98
CA GLN A 26 12.25 -2.98 0.43
C GLN A 26 11.36 -4.23 0.50
N GLU A 27 11.92 -5.41 0.26
CA GLU A 27 11.19 -6.69 0.40
C GLU A 27 10.86 -7.00 1.86
N HIS A 28 11.77 -6.66 2.78
CA HIS A 28 11.52 -6.78 4.21
C HIS A 28 10.37 -5.86 4.66
N GLU A 29 10.40 -4.58 4.26
CA GLU A 29 9.32 -3.63 4.55
C GLU A 29 7.99 -4.06 3.91
N ARG A 30 8.03 -4.60 2.69
CA ARG A 30 6.86 -5.17 2.02
C ARG A 30 6.28 -6.32 2.82
N THR A 31 7.12 -7.25 3.29
CA THR A 31 6.69 -8.42 4.06
C THR A 31 6.01 -8.01 5.36
N ILE A 32 6.61 -7.05 6.09
CA ILE A 32 6.03 -6.47 7.30
C ILE A 32 4.68 -5.81 6.97
N ALA A 33 4.62 -4.99 5.92
CA ALA A 33 3.39 -4.31 5.54
C ALA A 33 2.25 -5.28 5.16
N VAL A 34 2.55 -6.38 4.47
CA VAL A 34 1.56 -7.43 4.18
C VAL A 34 1.09 -8.10 5.46
N TYR A 35 2.01 -8.53 6.32
CA TYR A 35 1.68 -9.20 7.57
C TYR A 35 0.78 -8.32 8.46
N ASP A 36 1.22 -7.09 8.72
CA ASP A 36 0.49 -6.14 9.55
C ASP A 36 -0.89 -5.81 8.98
N LEU A 37 -1.01 -5.76 7.65
CA LEU A 37 -2.27 -5.49 6.97
C LEU A 37 -3.23 -6.66 7.09
N ILE A 38 -2.78 -7.92 7.03
CA ILE A 38 -3.65 -9.08 7.24
C ILE A 38 -4.09 -9.21 8.70
N GLU A 39 -3.17 -8.91 9.63
CA GLU A 39 -3.42 -9.01 11.07
C GLU A 39 -4.36 -7.90 11.57
N ASN A 40 -4.14 -6.65 11.14
CA ASN A 40 -4.90 -5.50 11.60
C ASN A 40 -5.23 -4.54 10.45
N ASN A 41 -6.46 -4.65 9.96
CA ASN A 41 -7.01 -3.74 8.97
C ASN A 41 -8.51 -3.51 9.17
N TYR A 42 -8.96 -2.38 8.67
CA TYR A 42 -10.34 -2.11 8.34
C TYR A 42 -10.47 -1.98 6.83
N PHE A 43 -11.28 -2.84 6.22
CA PHE A 43 -11.52 -2.83 4.78
C PHE A 43 -12.96 -3.23 4.49
N ALA A 44 -13.77 -2.28 4.04
CA ALA A 44 -15.14 -2.50 3.64
C ALA A 44 -15.38 -2.02 2.21
N LEU A 45 -16.25 -2.72 1.48
CA LEU A 45 -16.72 -2.26 0.19
C LEU A 45 -18.01 -1.47 0.38
N ASN A 46 -18.09 -0.30 -0.27
CA ASN A 46 -19.30 0.51 -0.16
C ASN A 46 -20.51 -0.25 -0.76
N GLY A 47 -21.54 -0.46 0.07
CA GLY A 47 -22.76 -1.18 -0.33
C GLY A 47 -22.64 -2.71 -0.38
N GLN A 48 -21.54 -3.31 0.11
CA GLN A 48 -21.40 -4.76 0.21
C GLN A 48 -20.82 -5.21 1.56
N ASP A 49 -21.42 -6.24 2.15
CA ASP A 49 -20.97 -6.87 3.40
C ASP A 49 -20.74 -8.37 3.20
N SER A 50 -19.98 -8.71 2.14
CA SER A 50 -19.66 -10.09 1.78
C SER A 50 -18.24 -10.49 2.17
N GLY A 51 -17.61 -9.70 3.05
CA GLY A 51 -16.27 -9.98 3.53
C GLY A 51 -16.24 -11.12 4.54
N PRO A 52 -15.05 -11.52 5.02
CA PRO A 52 -13.77 -10.89 4.74
C PRO A 52 -13.32 -11.08 3.28
N TYR A 53 -12.44 -10.19 2.82
CA TYR A 53 -12.09 -10.08 1.41
C TYR A 53 -10.67 -10.58 1.12
N ALA A 54 -10.45 -11.06 -0.10
CA ALA A 54 -9.13 -11.29 -0.68
C ALA A 54 -8.82 -10.15 -1.66
N LEU A 55 -7.69 -9.46 -1.46
CA LEU A 55 -7.24 -8.36 -2.32
C LEU A 55 -6.06 -8.79 -3.18
N ASN A 56 -6.18 -8.67 -4.49
CA ASN A 56 -5.03 -8.73 -5.40
C ASN A 56 -4.72 -7.32 -5.92
N ILE A 57 -3.45 -6.91 -5.79
CA ILE A 57 -2.96 -5.61 -6.27
C ILE A 57 -2.08 -5.83 -7.50
N ALA A 58 -2.37 -5.11 -8.58
CA ALA A 58 -1.58 -5.14 -9.81
C ALA A 58 -1.37 -3.74 -10.40
N LEU A 59 -0.44 -3.64 -11.34
CA LEU A 59 -0.16 -2.43 -12.11
C LEU A 59 -0.41 -2.66 -13.60
N VAL A 60 -1.30 -1.88 -14.22
CA VAL A 60 -1.62 -1.96 -15.65
C VAL A 60 -1.62 -0.56 -16.25
N ASP A 61 -0.75 -0.30 -17.24
CA ASP A 61 -0.63 1.00 -17.92
C ASP A 61 -0.64 2.19 -16.96
N ALA A 62 0.25 2.16 -15.96
CA ALA A 62 0.36 3.21 -14.95
C ALA A 62 -0.91 3.41 -14.08
N LYS A 63 -1.74 2.37 -13.97
CA LYS A 63 -2.94 2.34 -13.11
C LYS A 63 -2.83 1.20 -12.11
N LEU A 64 -3.17 1.53 -10.87
CA LEU A 64 -3.28 0.58 -9.78
C LEU A 64 -4.61 -0.15 -9.90
N VAL A 65 -4.56 -1.47 -9.92
CA VAL A 65 -5.73 -2.34 -10.02
C VAL A 65 -5.89 -3.06 -8.69
N PHE A 66 -7.04 -2.86 -8.05
CA PHE A 66 -7.47 -3.57 -6.84
C PHE A 66 -8.56 -4.55 -7.25
N GLU A 67 -8.21 -5.83 -7.36
CA GLU A 67 -9.17 -6.91 -7.58
C GLU A 67 -9.59 -7.48 -6.24
N ILE A 68 -10.89 -7.41 -5.94
CA ILE A 68 -11.45 -7.88 -4.67
C ILE A 68 -12.29 -9.12 -4.91
N LYS A 69 -12.00 -10.17 -4.15
CA LYS A 69 -12.72 -11.45 -4.14
C LYS A 69 -13.28 -11.72 -2.75
N ASN A 70 -14.31 -12.55 -2.67
CA ASN A 70 -14.74 -13.12 -1.39
C ASN A 70 -13.82 -14.28 -0.98
N VAL A 71 -14.02 -14.84 0.22
CA VAL A 71 -13.24 -15.98 0.72
C VAL A 71 -13.35 -17.25 -0.12
N GLU A 72 -14.42 -17.39 -0.91
CA GLU A 72 -14.62 -18.53 -1.82
C GLU A 72 -13.87 -18.33 -3.16
N GLY A 73 -13.21 -17.19 -3.33
CA GLY A 73 -12.46 -16.84 -4.54
C GLY A 73 -13.32 -16.24 -5.67
N ALA A 74 -14.62 -16.04 -5.44
CA ALA A 74 -15.49 -15.38 -6.40
C ALA A 74 -15.16 -13.89 -6.50
N ALA A 75 -15.11 -13.37 -7.73
CA ALA A 75 -14.88 -11.95 -7.96
C ALA A 75 -16.05 -11.12 -7.44
N VAL A 76 -15.74 -10.10 -6.64
CA VAL A 76 -16.73 -9.17 -6.08
C VAL A 76 -16.73 -7.87 -6.87
N VAL A 77 -15.57 -7.22 -6.96
CA VAL A 77 -15.41 -5.96 -7.70
C VAL A 77 -13.95 -5.74 -8.07
N THR A 78 -13.71 -4.93 -9.09
CA THR A 78 -12.37 -4.42 -9.43
C THR A 78 -12.39 -2.91 -9.47
N HIS A 79 -11.47 -2.29 -8.74
CA HIS A 79 -11.28 -0.84 -8.75
C HIS A 79 -9.95 -0.49 -9.43
N ILE A 80 -10.00 0.44 -10.39
CA ILE A 80 -8.82 0.92 -11.10
C ILE A 80 -8.59 2.38 -10.74
N LEU A 81 -7.38 2.70 -10.28
CA LEU A 81 -6.97 4.03 -9.87
C LEU A 81 -5.79 4.49 -10.73
N SER A 82 -5.90 5.67 -11.35
CA SER A 82 -4.74 6.31 -11.99
C SER A 82 -3.69 6.63 -10.93
N LEU A 83 -2.42 6.29 -11.20
CA LEU A 83 -1.30 6.66 -10.34
C LEU A 83 -0.78 8.08 -10.62
N THR A 84 -1.32 8.77 -11.63
CA THR A 84 -0.92 10.15 -11.96
C THR A 84 -0.95 11.10 -10.76
N PRO A 85 -1.99 11.10 -9.89
CA PRO A 85 -2.00 11.94 -8.69
C PRO A 85 -0.89 11.62 -7.68
N PHE A 86 -0.38 10.38 -7.66
CA PHE A 86 0.66 9.94 -6.73
C PHE A 86 2.08 10.23 -7.21
N ARG A 87 2.26 10.63 -8.48
CA ARG A 87 3.59 10.77 -9.11
C ARG A 87 4.56 11.65 -8.32
N ARG A 88 4.08 12.77 -7.77
CA ARG A 88 4.93 13.67 -6.97
C ARG A 88 5.42 12.96 -5.71
N ILE A 89 4.50 12.40 -4.93
CA ILE A 89 4.80 11.72 -3.66
C ILE A 89 5.74 10.53 -3.90
N LEU A 90 5.48 9.74 -4.94
CA LEU A 90 6.34 8.60 -5.30
C LEU A 90 7.75 9.06 -5.70
N LYS A 91 7.87 10.12 -6.50
CA LYS A 91 9.17 10.70 -6.89
C LYS A 91 9.93 11.22 -5.67
N ASP A 92 9.26 11.96 -4.79
CA ASP A 92 9.86 12.50 -3.57
C ASP A 92 10.30 11.35 -2.64
N TYR A 93 9.52 10.26 -2.58
CA TYR A 93 9.84 9.07 -1.80
C TYR A 93 11.10 8.38 -2.30
N PHE A 94 11.20 8.15 -3.62
CA PHE A 94 12.40 7.54 -4.19
C PHE A 94 13.64 8.38 -3.97
N LEU A 95 13.54 9.71 -4.07
CA LEU A 95 14.64 10.63 -3.78
C LEU A 95 15.07 10.55 -2.29
N ILE A 96 14.12 10.45 -1.36
CA ILE A 96 14.43 10.28 0.06
C ILE A 96 15.12 8.92 0.31
N CYS A 97 14.69 7.84 -0.33
CA CYS A 97 15.33 6.54 -0.22
C CYS A 97 16.77 6.55 -0.77
N GLU A 98 17.01 7.19 -1.91
CA GLU A 98 18.37 7.36 -2.46
C GLU A 98 19.26 8.13 -1.49
N ASN A 99 18.74 9.22 -0.90
CA ASN A 99 19.46 9.99 0.12
C ASN A 99 19.75 9.18 1.38
N TYR A 100 18.81 8.34 1.83
CA TYR A 100 19.00 7.44 2.96
C TYR A 100 20.17 6.47 2.71
N TYR A 101 20.19 5.81 1.55
CA TYR A 101 21.26 4.88 1.20
C TYR A 101 22.63 5.55 1.05
N ALA A 102 22.67 6.79 0.57
CA ALA A 102 23.90 7.58 0.54
C ALA A 102 24.37 7.99 1.95
N ALA A 103 23.42 8.30 2.84
CA ALA A 103 23.68 8.80 4.18
C ALA A 103 24.06 7.71 5.19
N ILE A 104 23.41 6.53 5.16
CA ILE A 104 23.50 5.53 6.24
C ILE A 104 24.93 5.07 6.57
N ARG A 105 25.85 5.11 5.60
CA ARG A 105 27.24 4.69 5.81
C ARG A 105 28.09 5.71 6.57
N HIS A 106 27.73 7.00 6.56
CA HIS A 106 28.61 8.09 7.03
C HIS A 106 27.90 9.23 7.78
N ALA A 107 26.57 9.25 7.82
CA ALA A 107 25.79 10.32 8.43
C ALA A 107 25.66 10.14 9.95
N THR A 108 25.42 11.26 10.64
CA THR A 108 25.11 11.25 12.07
C THR A 108 23.73 10.63 12.33
N PRO A 109 23.49 10.05 13.51
CA PRO A 109 22.17 9.52 13.87
C PRO A 109 21.03 10.53 13.70
N SER A 110 21.25 11.80 14.08
CA SER A 110 20.28 12.88 13.91
C SER A 110 19.90 13.15 12.45
N ARG A 111 20.85 12.98 11.52
CA ARG A 111 20.58 13.16 10.09
C ARG A 111 19.82 11.98 9.52
N ILE A 112 20.10 10.76 9.97
CA ILE A 112 19.33 9.55 9.59
C ILE A 112 17.88 9.70 10.09
N GLU A 113 17.69 10.11 11.34
CA GLU A 113 16.37 10.33 11.92
C GLU A 113 15.56 11.39 11.15
N ALA A 114 16.19 12.49 10.73
CA ALA A 114 15.53 13.51 9.91
C ALA A 114 15.07 12.96 8.54
N ILE A 115 15.87 12.10 7.91
CA ILE A 115 15.50 11.43 6.66
C ILE A 115 14.32 10.48 6.90
N ASP A 116 14.35 9.69 7.97
CA ASP A 116 13.28 8.77 8.34
C ASP A 116 11.96 9.50 8.65
N MET A 117 12.03 10.66 9.31
CA MET A 117 10.86 11.52 9.52
C MET A 117 10.26 11.99 8.20
N GLY A 118 11.09 12.44 7.25
CA GLY A 118 10.63 12.83 5.91
C GLY A 118 9.98 11.67 5.16
N ARG A 119 10.58 10.47 5.24
CA ARG A 119 10.04 9.23 4.67
C ARG A 119 8.65 8.91 5.23
N ARG A 120 8.50 8.94 6.56
CA ARG A 120 7.19 8.73 7.22
C ARG A 120 6.16 9.77 6.78
N GLY A 121 6.58 11.03 6.64
CA GLY A 121 5.73 12.12 6.13
C GLY A 121 5.13 11.80 4.75
N LEU A 122 5.95 11.32 3.82
CA LEU A 122 5.49 10.94 2.48
C LEU A 122 4.54 9.74 2.48
N HIS A 123 4.76 8.74 3.34
CA HIS A 123 3.80 7.64 3.49
C HIS A 123 2.46 8.12 4.02
N ASN A 124 2.45 9.04 4.99
CA ASN A 124 1.22 9.60 5.53
C ASN A 124 0.46 10.44 4.49
N GLU A 125 1.18 11.25 3.71
CA GLU A 125 0.61 12.03 2.62
C GLU A 125 0.01 11.12 1.53
N GLY A 126 0.75 10.08 1.13
CA GLY A 126 0.31 9.09 0.16
C GLY A 126 -0.90 8.28 0.65
N ALA A 127 -0.93 7.92 1.93
CA ALA A 127 -2.07 7.24 2.56
C ALA A 127 -3.32 8.10 2.55
N GLN A 128 -3.19 9.39 2.90
CA GLN A 128 -4.29 10.35 2.89
C GLN A 128 -4.84 10.51 1.46
N LEU A 129 -3.97 10.66 0.47
CA LEU A 129 -4.38 10.70 -0.93
C LEU A 129 -5.09 9.40 -1.33
N LEU A 130 -4.56 8.23 -0.92
CA LEU A 130 -5.20 6.94 -1.22
C LEU A 130 -6.63 6.86 -0.67
N LEU A 131 -6.86 7.28 0.58
CA LEU A 131 -8.20 7.38 1.17
C LEU A 131 -9.14 8.22 0.31
N GLU A 132 -8.69 9.41 -0.12
CA GLU A 132 -9.49 10.30 -0.96
C GLU A 132 -9.82 9.67 -2.32
N ARG A 133 -8.88 8.92 -2.92
CA ARG A 133 -9.07 8.22 -4.20
C ARG A 133 -10.01 7.02 -4.08
N LEU A 134 -10.07 6.40 -2.91
CA LEU A 134 -10.91 5.25 -2.58
C LEU A 134 -12.32 5.62 -2.08
N LYS A 135 -12.52 6.87 -1.64
CA LYS A 135 -13.81 7.35 -1.12
C LYS A 135 -14.98 6.95 -2.01
N GLY A 136 -16.00 6.34 -1.39
CA GLY A 136 -17.20 5.85 -2.05
C GLY A 136 -17.05 4.50 -2.76
N LYS A 137 -15.86 3.89 -2.75
CA LYS A 137 -15.58 2.56 -3.34
C LYS A 137 -15.18 1.57 -2.24
N ILE A 138 -14.11 1.92 -1.53
CA ILE A 138 -13.52 1.13 -0.44
C ILE A 138 -13.39 2.07 0.76
N GLU A 139 -13.86 1.63 1.91
CA GLU A 139 -13.65 2.28 3.20
C GLU A 139 -12.48 1.58 3.91
N THR A 140 -11.47 2.36 4.29
CA THR A 140 -10.32 1.90 5.07
C THR A 140 -9.97 2.93 6.13
N ASP A 141 -9.35 2.48 7.22
CA ASP A 141 -8.75 3.40 8.19
C ASP A 141 -7.37 3.92 7.70
N GLN A 142 -6.81 4.89 8.43
CA GLN A 142 -5.54 5.51 8.07
C GLN A 142 -4.37 4.53 8.08
N ASP A 143 -4.36 3.57 9.03
CA ASP A 143 -3.28 2.62 9.17
C ASP A 143 -3.29 1.59 8.03
N THR A 144 -4.47 1.12 7.65
CA THR A 144 -4.70 0.25 6.48
C THR A 144 -4.28 0.98 5.20
N ALA A 145 -4.70 2.23 5.02
CA ALA A 145 -4.29 3.05 3.88
C ALA A 145 -2.78 3.28 3.83
N ARG A 146 -2.13 3.48 4.98
CA ARG A 146 -0.66 3.62 5.06
C ARG A 146 0.06 2.34 4.66
N ARG A 147 -0.39 1.17 5.12
CA ARG A 147 0.18 -0.12 4.73
C ARG A 147 -0.04 -0.41 3.25
N LEU A 148 -1.25 -0.17 2.73
CA LEU A 148 -1.54 -0.25 1.29
C LEU A 148 -0.62 0.68 0.50
N PHE A 149 -0.42 1.92 0.97
CA PHE A 149 0.49 2.86 0.32
C PHE A 149 1.96 2.41 0.39
N THR A 150 2.42 1.78 1.48
CA THR A 150 3.74 1.15 1.51
C THR A 150 3.90 0.09 0.43
N LEU A 151 2.88 -0.75 0.20
CA LEU A 151 2.88 -1.71 -0.91
C LEU A 151 2.88 -1.00 -2.28
N ILE A 152 2.20 0.15 -2.40
CA ILE A 152 2.22 0.98 -3.61
C ILE A 152 3.61 1.61 -3.84
N THR A 153 4.34 2.01 -2.79
CA THR A 153 5.71 2.54 -2.95
C THR A 153 6.70 1.46 -3.39
N ALA A 154 6.39 0.18 -3.15
CA ALA A 154 7.14 -0.95 -3.67
C ALA A 154 6.87 -1.22 -5.16
N LEU A 155 5.89 -0.53 -5.77
CA LEU A 155 5.70 -0.54 -7.22
C LEU A 155 6.88 0.23 -7.83
N HIS A 156 7.81 -0.48 -8.45
CA HIS A 156 8.82 0.16 -9.28
C HIS A 156 8.15 0.90 -10.44
N TRP A 157 7.88 2.19 -10.22
CA TRP A 157 7.39 3.09 -11.26
C TRP A 157 8.55 3.39 -12.21
N LYS A 158 8.70 2.56 -13.24
CA LYS A 158 9.43 2.95 -14.45
C LYS A 158 8.54 3.93 -15.19
N GLY A 159 8.73 5.22 -14.92
CA GLY A 159 8.07 6.30 -15.66
C GLY A 159 8.40 6.23 -17.14
#